data_AF-A0A382CDJ0-F1
#
_entry.id   AF-A0A382CDJ0-F1
#
_cell.length_a   1.000
_cell.length_b   1.000
_cell.length_c   1.000
_cell.angle_alpha   90.00
_cell.angle_beta   90.00
_cell.angle_gamma   90.00
#
_symmetry.space_group_name_H-M   'P 1'
#
loop_
_entity.id
_entity.type
_entity.pdbx_description
1 polymer ?
#
loop_
_entity_poly.entity_id
_entity_poly.type
_entity_poly.pdbx_seq_one_letter_code
_entity_poly.pdbx_strand_id
1 'polypeptide(L)'
;MELFREHHVPAPSAAFWKAYDGPNELNLVANQLLVGLFCAGVQFENANAEAGRHAHAIDWLSHLQQHVQRLERLLDAKTSAVIPSTVQGPDSNPGVMGRLRVALRLLMGLRAHDLRAARSYTQLMWSEHSVLRRLLLLAGWSLRQMFDVIPRGLMSVSFADQVKSTPIWLDEQNPHADVPWRDGGKLPERVDTLVIGAGFTGASCAYHWSKLSKVDSLAVLDMGDPATGASGRNEGVVVMGRYAAMVRDTVRPYLDSVRKDLSADDRSQLATQFATVYARAAYRNADLVEATVKKEAFDCDYARNGWIQAREAEDQEALAASVEFGQRVGAADWTALPPDQVLKLGGMSVDDPAGFSQASATFHPARWVWCQLQQALRCEQVGLYTRTKVTRVESDDEGYLVI
;
A
#
# COMPACT_ATOMS: atom_id res chain seq x y z
N MET A 1 22.38 13.98 -1.37
CA MET A 1 22.96 15.31 -1.06
C MET A 1 23.63 15.95 -2.28
N GLU A 2 24.41 15.22 -3.10
CA GLU A 2 24.96 15.77 -4.36
C GLU A 2 23.91 16.04 -5.45
N LEU A 3 22.87 15.19 -5.55
CA LEU A 3 21.77 15.33 -6.53
C LEU A 3 20.91 16.60 -6.35
N PHE A 4 20.92 17.20 -5.16
CA PHE A 4 20.16 18.43 -4.87
C PHE A 4 20.98 19.71 -5.14
N ARG A 5 22.31 19.59 -5.23
CA ARG A 5 23.22 20.72 -5.42
C ARG A 5 23.31 21.14 -6.89
N GLU A 6 23.16 20.21 -7.83
CA GLU A 6 23.15 20.49 -9.28
C GLU A 6 21.92 21.29 -9.75
N HIS A 7 20.80 21.27 -9.00
CA HIS A 7 19.53 21.85 -9.46
C HIS A 7 19.06 23.10 -8.70
N HIS A 8 19.91 23.72 -7.87
CA HIS A 8 19.62 25.00 -7.20
C HIS A 8 18.29 25.00 -6.41
N VAL A 9 17.93 23.86 -5.82
CA VAL A 9 16.77 23.76 -4.90
C VAL A 9 17.26 24.15 -3.50
N PRO A 10 16.72 25.20 -2.86
CA PRO A 10 17.16 25.60 -1.53
C PRO A 10 16.87 24.49 -0.51
N ALA A 11 17.83 24.24 0.39
CA ALA A 11 17.63 23.30 1.50
C ALA A 11 16.47 23.78 2.39
N PRO A 12 15.59 22.88 2.88
CA PRO A 12 14.48 23.28 3.75
C PRO A 12 15.01 23.95 5.02
N SER A 13 14.39 25.07 5.41
CA SER A 13 14.77 25.80 6.62
C SER A 13 14.39 25.02 7.89
N ALA A 14 15.03 25.34 9.01
CA ALA A 14 14.80 24.73 10.32
C ALA A 14 13.33 24.78 10.81
N ALA A 15 12.48 25.61 10.20
CA ALA A 15 11.04 25.65 10.46
C ALA A 15 10.29 24.40 9.95
N PHE A 16 10.83 23.68 8.97
CA PHE A 16 10.27 22.41 8.48
C PHE A 16 10.33 21.30 9.55
N TRP A 17 11.32 21.35 10.44
CA TRP A 17 11.54 20.32 11.48
C TRP A 17 10.77 20.60 12.78
N LYS A 18 10.19 21.79 12.94
CA LYS A 18 9.56 22.22 14.21
C LYS A 18 8.06 21.86 14.31
N ALA A 19 7.50 21.14 13.33
CA ALA A 19 6.09 20.71 13.30
C ALA A 19 5.86 19.27 13.78
N TYR A 20 6.87 18.64 14.39
CA TYR A 20 6.84 17.26 14.88
C TYR A 20 7.31 17.24 16.34
N ASP A 21 6.43 17.62 17.26
CA ASP A 21 6.68 17.42 18.69
C ASP A 21 5.35 17.08 19.38
N GLY A 22 5.19 15.82 19.77
CA GLY A 22 3.94 15.28 20.33
C GLY A 22 3.99 13.75 20.52
N PRO A 23 3.83 13.23 21.74
CA PRO A 23 4.14 11.84 22.09
C PRO A 23 2.94 10.90 21.89
N ASN A 24 3.14 9.79 21.18
CA ASN A 24 2.59 8.43 21.44
C ASN A 24 2.59 7.55 20.17
N GLU A 25 3.62 6.70 20.09
CA GLU A 25 3.54 5.24 19.87
C GLU A 25 2.60 4.65 18.80
N LEU A 26 3.22 4.38 17.63
CA LEU A 26 3.14 3.18 16.78
C LEU A 26 2.06 2.96 15.72
N ASN A 27 2.45 3.45 14.56
CA ASN A 27 2.32 2.85 13.25
C ASN A 27 3.05 1.50 13.10
N LEU A 28 2.30 0.46 12.69
CA LEU A 28 2.84 -0.57 11.79
C LEU A 28 1.74 -1.11 10.84
N VAL A 29 1.09 -0.19 10.12
CA VAL A 29 0.30 -0.49 8.89
C VAL A 29 0.55 0.58 7.80
N ALA A 30 1.45 1.55 8.05
CA ALA A 30 1.62 2.75 7.23
C ALA A 30 2.60 2.60 6.03
N ASN A 31 3.23 1.44 5.83
CA ASN A 31 4.19 1.23 4.73
C ASN A 31 3.61 0.54 3.47
N GLN A 32 2.29 0.61 3.28
CA GLN A 32 1.65 0.27 1.99
C GLN A 32 0.95 1.48 1.34
N LEU A 33 0.99 2.66 1.97
CA LEU A 33 0.08 3.77 1.65
C LEU A 33 0.80 5.11 1.44
N LEU A 34 1.92 5.07 0.71
CA LEU A 34 2.50 6.26 0.07
C LEU A 34 2.92 6.00 -1.39
N VAL A 35 2.14 5.15 -2.08
CA VAL A 35 1.55 5.56 -3.38
C VAL A 35 0.29 6.41 -3.14
N GLY A 36 -0.25 6.40 -1.91
CA GLY A 36 -1.20 7.40 -1.40
C GLY A 36 -0.50 8.62 -0.83
N LEU A 37 0.28 9.32 -1.67
CA LEU A 37 0.60 10.72 -1.42
C LEU A 37 -0.72 11.47 -1.22
N PHE A 38 -1.07 11.75 0.04
CA PHE A 38 -1.59 13.05 0.51
C PHE A 38 -1.98 12.99 1.99
N CYS A 39 -0.99 13.00 2.88
CA CYS A 39 -1.22 13.36 4.28
C CYS A 39 -0.84 14.83 4.51
N ALA A 40 -1.82 15.67 4.81
CA ALA A 40 -1.82 16.71 5.86
C ALA A 40 -3.24 17.36 5.89
N GLY A 41 -3.93 17.58 7.00
CA GLY A 41 -3.53 17.48 8.39
C GLY A 41 -4.69 17.34 9.39
N VAL A 42 -4.28 17.03 10.61
CA VAL A 42 -4.99 17.08 11.90
C VAL A 42 -4.26 18.24 12.62
N GLN A 43 -4.83 19.29 13.25
CA GLN A 43 -5.92 19.42 14.23
C GLN A 43 -6.24 20.95 14.45
N PHE A 44 -7.21 21.25 15.33
CA PHE A 44 -7.78 22.56 15.78
C PHE A 44 -8.98 23.08 14.95
N GLU A 45 -10.15 23.46 15.47
CA GLU A 45 -10.69 23.71 16.83
C GLU A 45 -12.24 23.72 16.69
N ASN A 46 -13.01 22.89 17.41
CA ASN A 46 -13.85 23.36 18.53
C ASN A 46 -14.51 22.14 19.21
N ALA A 47 -14.05 21.79 20.39
CA ALA A 47 -14.79 20.99 21.35
C ALA A 47 -14.41 21.41 22.77
N ASN A 48 -14.97 22.54 23.20
CA ASN A 48 -15.31 22.70 24.61
C ASN A 48 -16.49 21.78 24.88
N ALA A 49 -16.26 20.61 25.50
CA ALA A 49 -17.21 19.96 26.43
C ALA A 49 -16.65 18.64 26.99
N GLU A 50 -16.18 18.72 28.24
CA GLU A 50 -16.30 17.75 29.34
C GLU A 50 -15.93 16.25 29.12
N ALA A 51 -14.86 15.85 29.81
CA ALA A 51 -14.21 14.53 29.81
C ALA A 51 -15.01 13.34 30.40
N GLY A 52 -16.34 13.41 30.52
CA GLY A 52 -17.16 12.36 31.16
C GLY A 52 -17.81 11.34 30.21
N ARG A 53 -17.91 11.63 28.90
CA ARG A 53 -18.73 10.85 27.95
C ARG A 53 -17.97 9.84 27.08
N HIS A 54 -16.64 9.91 27.05
CA HIS A 54 -15.82 9.05 26.18
C HIS A 54 -15.57 7.65 26.74
N ALA A 55 -15.51 7.47 28.06
CA ALA A 55 -15.29 6.17 28.68
C ALA A 55 -16.47 5.20 28.46
N HIS A 56 -17.71 5.69 28.58
CA HIS A 56 -18.92 4.88 28.39
C HIS A 56 -19.14 4.42 26.94
N ALA A 57 -18.74 5.23 25.95
CA ALA A 57 -18.87 4.85 24.54
C ALA A 57 -17.84 3.79 24.12
N ILE A 58 -16.64 3.82 24.70
CA ILE A 58 -15.58 2.84 24.46
C ILE A 58 -15.94 1.49 25.09
N ASP A 59 -16.48 1.49 26.31
CA ASP A 59 -16.97 0.26 26.98
C ASP A 59 -18.19 -0.34 26.27
N TRP A 60 -19.09 0.49 25.77
CA TRP A 60 -20.25 -0.01 25.02
C TRP A 60 -19.84 -0.65 23.68
N LEU A 61 -18.87 -0.06 22.98
CA LEU A 61 -18.32 -0.61 21.73
C LEU A 61 -17.53 -1.91 21.95
N SER A 62 -16.78 -2.03 23.04
CA SER A 62 -16.01 -3.24 23.38
C SER A 62 -16.93 -4.40 23.77
N HIS A 63 -18.00 -4.14 24.54
CA HIS A 63 -19.02 -5.13 24.86
C HIS A 63 -19.80 -5.56 23.60
N LEU A 64 -20.18 -4.63 22.72
CA LEU A 64 -20.83 -4.94 21.45
C LEU A 64 -19.93 -5.82 20.57
N GLN A 65 -18.63 -5.52 20.51
CA GLN A 65 -17.64 -6.28 19.74
C GLN A 65 -17.45 -7.71 20.28
N GLN A 66 -17.46 -7.90 21.60
CA GLN A 66 -17.45 -9.24 22.20
C GLN A 66 -18.73 -10.04 21.90
N HIS A 67 -19.90 -9.38 21.90
CA HIS A 67 -21.16 -10.01 21.52
C HIS A 67 -21.21 -10.37 20.03
N VAL A 68 -20.70 -9.51 19.15
CA VAL A 68 -20.56 -9.78 17.71
C VAL A 68 -19.61 -10.96 17.46
N GLN A 69 -18.44 -11.02 18.11
CA GLN A 69 -17.51 -12.15 17.98
C GLN A 69 -18.07 -13.48 18.54
N ARG A 70 -18.98 -13.42 19.51
CA ARG A 70 -19.70 -14.61 20.02
C ARG A 70 -20.77 -15.06 19.03
N LEU A 71 -21.46 -14.11 18.39
CA LEU A 71 -22.42 -14.36 17.31
C LEU A 71 -21.72 -14.89 16.05
N GLU A 72 -20.56 -14.35 15.67
CA GLU A 72 -19.72 -14.85 14.58
C GLU A 72 -19.30 -16.29 14.82
N ARG A 73 -18.84 -16.65 16.02
CA ARG A 73 -18.50 -18.05 16.35
C ARG A 73 -19.71 -19.01 16.31
N LEU A 74 -20.89 -18.53 16.70
CA LEU A 74 -22.14 -19.30 16.63
C LEU A 74 -22.69 -19.40 15.20
N LEU A 75 -22.41 -18.42 14.35
CA LEU A 75 -22.78 -18.40 12.94
C LEU A 75 -21.78 -19.18 12.09
N ASP A 76 -20.47 -19.06 12.31
CA ASP A 76 -19.44 -19.84 11.61
C ASP A 76 -19.60 -21.34 11.83
N ALA A 77 -20.01 -21.78 13.04
CA ALA A 77 -20.33 -23.17 13.32
C ALA A 77 -21.58 -23.71 12.57
N LYS A 78 -22.40 -22.83 11.98
CA LYS A 78 -23.61 -23.18 11.23
C LYS A 78 -23.62 -22.75 9.75
N THR A 79 -22.65 -21.94 9.31
CA THR A 79 -22.70 -21.25 8.00
C THR A 79 -21.51 -21.59 7.09
N SER A 80 -20.78 -22.68 7.34
CA SER A 80 -19.90 -23.32 6.35
C SER A 80 -20.65 -23.94 5.16
N ALA A 81 -21.95 -23.68 5.03
CA ALA A 81 -22.79 -24.22 3.98
C ALA A 81 -23.07 -23.16 2.89
N VAL A 82 -22.38 -23.34 1.77
CA VAL A 82 -22.85 -23.08 0.39
C VAL A 82 -22.94 -21.61 -0.02
N ILE A 83 -21.82 -21.08 -0.52
CA ILE A 83 -21.85 -20.24 -1.73
C ILE A 83 -22.36 -21.15 -2.87
N PRO A 84 -23.27 -20.72 -3.76
CA PRO A 84 -23.79 -21.60 -4.80
C PRO A 84 -22.64 -22.28 -5.56
N SER A 85 -22.61 -23.61 -5.53
CA SER A 85 -21.57 -24.44 -6.16
C SER A 85 -21.63 -24.44 -7.69
N THR A 86 -22.43 -23.56 -8.29
CA THR A 86 -22.67 -23.46 -9.72
C THR A 86 -22.55 -22.00 -10.12
N VAL A 87 -21.52 -21.70 -10.89
CA VAL A 87 -21.39 -20.44 -11.65
C VAL A 87 -22.58 -20.36 -12.60
N GLN A 88 -23.48 -19.38 -12.40
CA GLN A 88 -24.71 -19.23 -13.20
C GLN A 88 -24.55 -18.18 -14.32
N GLY A 89 -23.36 -17.60 -14.45
CA GLY A 89 -23.07 -16.57 -15.46
C GLY A 89 -23.48 -15.16 -15.02
N PRO A 90 -22.96 -14.10 -15.68
CA PRO A 90 -23.08 -12.71 -15.26
C PRO A 90 -24.51 -12.14 -15.35
N ASP A 91 -25.38 -12.70 -16.19
CA ASP A 91 -26.77 -12.25 -16.37
C ASP A 91 -27.75 -12.85 -15.36
N SER A 92 -27.27 -13.70 -14.46
CA SER A 92 -28.11 -14.35 -13.46
C SER A 92 -28.62 -13.39 -12.40
N ASN A 93 -29.90 -13.51 -12.06
CA ASN A 93 -30.51 -12.68 -11.01
C ASN A 93 -30.34 -13.35 -9.63
N PRO A 94 -29.59 -12.74 -8.69
CA PRO A 94 -29.38 -13.30 -7.35
C PRO A 94 -30.66 -13.38 -6.49
N GLY A 95 -31.77 -12.78 -6.97
CA GLY A 95 -33.05 -12.75 -6.26
C GLY A 95 -33.02 -11.87 -5.00
N VAL A 96 -34.19 -11.62 -4.42
CA VAL A 96 -34.32 -10.73 -3.24
C VAL A 96 -33.58 -11.30 -2.03
N MET A 97 -33.72 -12.61 -1.79
CA MET A 97 -33.10 -13.27 -0.64
C MET A 97 -31.58 -13.30 -0.73
N GLY A 98 -31.02 -13.52 -1.93
CA GLY A 98 -29.58 -13.48 -2.16
C GLY A 98 -28.99 -12.11 -1.89
N ARG A 99 -29.63 -11.05 -2.40
CA ARG A 99 -29.23 -9.65 -2.15
C ARG A 99 -29.29 -9.29 -0.66
N LEU A 100 -30.38 -9.66 0.04
CA LEU A 100 -30.51 -9.45 1.48
C LEU A 100 -29.42 -10.16 2.29
N ARG A 101 -29.10 -11.41 1.93
CA ARG A 101 -28.05 -12.20 2.60
C ARG A 101 -26.69 -11.54 2.46
N VAL A 102 -26.34 -11.06 1.26
CA VAL A 102 -25.08 -10.35 1.00
C VAL A 102 -25.02 -9.06 1.83
N ALA A 103 -26.07 -8.24 1.79
CA ALA A 103 -26.14 -7.00 2.56
C ALA A 103 -25.96 -7.23 4.06
N LEU A 104 -26.65 -8.23 4.64
CA LEU A 104 -26.51 -8.58 6.05
C LEU A 104 -25.08 -9.02 6.40
N ARG A 105 -24.46 -9.87 5.57
CA ARG A 105 -23.07 -10.30 5.78
C ARG A 105 -22.08 -9.13 5.75
N LEU A 106 -22.22 -8.22 4.79
CA LEU A 106 -21.37 -7.04 4.68
C LEU A 106 -21.54 -6.12 5.91
N LEU A 107 -22.78 -5.90 6.37
CA LEU A 107 -23.05 -5.09 7.55
C LEU A 107 -22.52 -5.72 8.84
N MET A 108 -22.65 -7.05 8.99
CA MET A 108 -22.09 -7.77 10.14
C MET A 108 -20.56 -7.76 10.14
N GLY A 109 -19.93 -7.76 8.96
CA GLY A 109 -18.48 -7.76 8.81
C GLY A 109 -17.81 -6.37 8.90
N LEU A 110 -18.58 -5.29 9.11
CA LEU A 110 -18.05 -3.93 9.20
C LEU A 110 -17.17 -3.75 10.44
N ARG A 111 -15.98 -3.18 10.25
CA ARG A 111 -15.00 -2.91 11.30
C ARG A 111 -14.81 -1.41 11.47
N ALA A 112 -14.28 -1.01 12.63
CA ALA A 112 -14.02 0.40 12.92
C ALA A 112 -13.07 1.08 11.92
N HIS A 113 -12.14 0.32 11.33
CA HIS A 113 -11.26 0.87 10.29
C HIS A 113 -11.97 1.12 8.96
N ASP A 114 -13.01 0.35 8.62
CA ASP A 114 -13.79 0.55 7.39
C ASP A 114 -14.51 1.91 7.44
N LEU A 115 -15.04 2.28 8.61
CA LEU A 115 -15.66 3.58 8.82
C LEU A 115 -14.67 4.75 8.72
N ARG A 116 -13.44 4.56 9.22
CA ARG A 116 -12.37 5.54 9.06
C ARG A 116 -11.95 5.69 7.60
N ALA A 117 -11.78 4.56 6.90
CA ALA A 117 -11.45 4.55 5.47
C ALA A 117 -12.55 5.22 4.63
N ALA A 118 -13.82 4.95 4.92
CA ALA A 118 -14.95 5.59 4.26
C ALA A 118 -14.95 7.11 4.47
N ARG A 119 -14.64 7.59 5.69
CA ARG A 119 -14.48 9.02 5.95
C ARG A 119 -13.36 9.63 5.10
N SER A 120 -12.17 9.03 5.09
CA SER A 120 -11.05 9.52 4.28
C SER A 120 -11.38 9.54 2.79
N TYR A 121 -12.01 8.47 2.29
CA TYR A 121 -12.44 8.36 0.90
C TYR A 121 -13.43 9.47 0.52
N THR A 122 -14.48 9.69 1.32
CA THR A 122 -15.46 10.75 1.02
C THR A 122 -14.88 12.15 1.13
N GLN A 123 -13.87 12.37 1.98
CA GLN A 123 -13.14 13.63 2.04
C GLN A 123 -12.27 13.86 0.80
N LEU A 124 -11.68 12.79 0.25
CA LEU A 124 -10.86 12.86 -0.95
C LEU A 124 -11.70 13.04 -2.22
N MET A 125 -12.70 12.20 -2.42
CA MET A 125 -13.45 12.11 -3.67
C MET A 125 -14.53 13.18 -3.83
N TRP A 126 -15.06 13.70 -2.72
CA TRP A 126 -16.19 14.65 -2.70
C TRP A 126 -15.89 15.85 -1.81
N SER A 127 -14.63 16.31 -1.83
CA SER A 127 -14.11 17.41 -1.01
C SER A 127 -14.90 18.73 -1.18
N GLU A 128 -15.52 18.91 -2.34
CA GLU A 128 -16.34 20.05 -2.73
C GLU A 128 -17.78 19.99 -2.21
N HIS A 129 -18.22 18.84 -1.70
CA HIS A 129 -19.57 18.63 -1.18
C HIS A 129 -19.68 18.84 0.33
N SER A 130 -20.87 19.21 0.81
CA SER A 130 -21.17 19.28 2.24
C SER A 130 -21.17 17.90 2.89
N VAL A 131 -20.95 17.83 4.21
CA VAL A 131 -20.91 16.56 4.95
C VAL A 131 -22.17 15.71 4.72
N LEU A 132 -23.35 16.33 4.74
CA LEU A 132 -24.61 15.62 4.51
C LEU A 132 -24.67 15.03 3.09
N ARG A 133 -24.27 15.80 2.08
CA ARG A 133 -24.27 15.32 0.69
C ARG A 133 -23.27 14.17 0.50
N ARG A 134 -22.09 14.23 1.13
CA ARG A 134 -21.12 13.13 1.12
C ARG A 134 -21.68 11.85 1.73
N LEU A 135 -22.36 11.96 2.87
CA LEU A 135 -23.00 10.82 3.54
C LEU A 135 -24.09 10.20 2.66
N LEU A 136 -24.91 11.02 1.99
CA LEU A 136 -25.94 10.53 1.08
C LEU A 136 -25.35 9.83 -0.15
N LEU A 137 -24.29 10.39 -0.75
CA LEU A 137 -23.57 9.77 -1.87
C LEU A 137 -22.93 8.45 -1.45
N LEU A 138 -22.28 8.41 -0.28
CA LEU A 138 -21.69 7.20 0.27
C LEU A 138 -22.76 6.14 0.54
N ALA A 139 -23.88 6.52 1.14
CA ALA A 139 -24.99 5.62 1.41
C ALA A 139 -25.60 5.07 0.11
N GLY A 140 -25.86 5.91 -0.88
CA GLY A 140 -26.38 5.48 -2.18
C GLY A 140 -25.42 4.53 -2.90
N TRP A 141 -24.13 4.85 -2.91
CA TRP A 141 -23.10 3.97 -3.45
C TRP A 141 -23.04 2.63 -2.70
N SER A 142 -23.03 2.66 -1.36
CA SER A 142 -22.94 1.47 -0.52
C SER A 142 -24.16 0.56 -0.70
N LEU A 143 -25.37 1.14 -0.79
CA LEU A 143 -26.60 0.40 -1.09
C LEU A 143 -26.52 -0.28 -2.46
N ARG A 144 -26.03 0.42 -3.49
CA ARG A 144 -25.78 -0.17 -4.80
C ARG A 144 -24.77 -1.32 -4.73
N GLN A 145 -23.69 -1.20 -3.97
CA GLN A 145 -22.74 -2.30 -3.80
C GLN A 145 -23.37 -3.51 -3.13
N MET A 146 -24.03 -3.30 -1.98
CA MET A 146 -24.61 -4.37 -1.15
C MET A 146 -25.75 -5.12 -1.83
N PHE A 147 -26.63 -4.39 -2.52
CA PHE A 147 -27.86 -4.97 -3.07
C PHE A 147 -27.75 -5.32 -4.54
N ASP A 148 -26.70 -4.89 -5.25
CA ASP A 148 -26.70 -4.99 -6.70
C ASP A 148 -25.37 -5.45 -7.30
N VAL A 149 -24.29 -4.69 -7.10
CA VAL A 149 -23.00 -5.00 -7.74
C VAL A 149 -22.40 -6.29 -7.18
N ILE A 150 -22.25 -6.40 -5.86
CA ILE A 150 -21.64 -7.57 -5.23
C ILE A 150 -22.50 -8.83 -5.44
N PRO A 151 -23.82 -8.82 -5.18
CA PRO A 151 -24.66 -10.00 -5.42
C PRO A 151 -24.62 -10.52 -6.86
N ARG A 152 -24.56 -9.63 -7.86
CA ARG A 152 -24.41 -10.04 -9.27
C ARG A 152 -23.03 -10.61 -9.55
N GLY A 153 -21.98 -9.96 -9.06
CA GLY A 153 -20.61 -10.46 -9.19
C GLY A 153 -20.42 -11.86 -8.57
N LEU A 154 -21.06 -12.14 -7.43
CA LEU A 154 -21.04 -13.46 -6.80
C LEU A 154 -21.69 -14.58 -7.62
N MET A 155 -22.43 -14.27 -8.70
CA MET A 155 -23.00 -15.29 -9.61
C MET A 155 -21.97 -15.80 -10.63
N SER A 156 -20.89 -15.05 -10.86
CA SER A 156 -19.84 -15.39 -11.82
C SER A 156 -18.55 -15.91 -11.18
N VAL A 157 -18.49 -16.01 -9.85
CA VAL A 157 -17.31 -16.47 -9.11
C VAL A 157 -17.68 -17.51 -8.05
N SER A 158 -16.82 -18.52 -7.89
CA SER A 158 -16.87 -19.47 -6.79
C SER A 158 -15.65 -19.28 -5.90
N PHE A 159 -15.83 -19.31 -4.58
CA PHE A 159 -14.74 -19.28 -3.61
C PHE A 159 -14.62 -20.64 -2.93
N ALA A 160 -13.40 -20.98 -2.51
CA ALA A 160 -13.22 -22.09 -1.59
C ALA A 160 -13.96 -21.82 -0.27
N ASP A 161 -14.52 -22.86 0.35
CA ASP A 161 -15.27 -22.73 1.61
C ASP A 161 -14.41 -22.17 2.76
N GLN A 162 -13.09 -22.39 2.69
CA GLN A 162 -12.12 -21.79 3.60
C GLN A 162 -11.02 -21.08 2.82
N VAL A 163 -10.91 -19.77 3.05
CA VAL A 163 -9.84 -18.93 2.52
C VAL A 163 -8.90 -18.59 3.68
N LYS A 164 -7.62 -18.91 3.55
CA LYS A 164 -6.61 -18.54 4.54
C LYS A 164 -6.51 -17.02 4.64
N SER A 165 -6.37 -16.48 5.86
CA SER A 165 -6.08 -15.06 6.07
C SER A 165 -4.62 -14.69 5.76
N THR A 166 -3.76 -15.70 5.62
CA THR A 166 -2.37 -15.57 5.21
C THR A 166 -2.32 -15.60 3.68
N PRO A 167 -1.75 -14.57 3.02
CA PRO A 167 -1.61 -14.58 1.57
C PRO A 167 -0.62 -15.65 1.13
N ILE A 168 -0.72 -16.08 -0.12
CA ILE A 168 0.16 -17.10 -0.71
C ILE A 168 1.65 -16.77 -0.52
N TRP A 169 2.01 -15.49 -0.60
CA TRP A 169 3.39 -15.00 -0.38
C TRP A 169 3.96 -15.30 1.00
N LEU A 170 3.10 -15.54 1.99
CA LEU A 170 3.47 -15.78 3.38
C LEU A 170 3.07 -17.19 3.84
N ASP A 171 2.60 -18.04 2.92
CA ASP A 171 2.25 -19.44 3.21
C ASP A 171 3.51 -20.34 3.25
N GLU A 172 4.65 -19.82 2.82
CA GLU A 172 5.96 -20.47 2.91
C GLU A 172 6.63 -20.20 4.27
N GLN A 173 7.54 -21.10 4.67
CA GLN A 173 8.30 -20.93 5.90
C GLN A 173 9.25 -19.74 5.80
N ASN A 174 9.03 -18.72 6.64
CA ASN A 174 9.92 -17.57 6.71
C ASN A 174 11.26 -17.97 7.37
N PRO A 175 12.39 -17.91 6.66
CA PRO A 175 13.70 -18.33 7.18
C PRO A 175 14.21 -17.44 8.33
N HIS A 176 13.67 -16.22 8.43
CA HIS A 176 14.02 -15.21 9.41
C HIS A 176 12.94 -15.05 10.49
N ALA A 177 12.01 -16.00 10.61
CA ALA A 177 11.05 -15.97 11.71
C ALA A 177 11.75 -16.15 13.06
N ASP A 178 11.30 -15.38 14.06
CA ASP A 178 11.73 -15.49 15.46
C ASP A 178 13.25 -15.30 15.69
N VAL A 179 13.92 -14.54 14.82
CA VAL A 179 15.35 -14.19 14.97
C VAL A 179 15.50 -12.98 15.91
N PRO A 180 16.44 -12.98 16.87
CA PRO A 180 17.33 -14.08 17.26
C PRO A 180 16.76 -14.95 18.40
N TRP A 181 15.49 -14.77 18.78
CA TRP A 181 14.87 -15.38 19.96
C TRP A 181 14.84 -16.90 19.95
N ARG A 182 14.61 -17.51 18.78
CA ARG A 182 14.63 -18.97 18.58
C ARG A 182 15.97 -19.61 18.97
N ASP A 183 17.04 -18.83 18.93
CA ASP A 183 18.41 -19.25 19.21
C ASP A 183 18.89 -18.73 20.58
N GLY A 184 18.00 -18.15 21.40
CA GLY A 184 18.33 -17.60 22.72
C GLY A 184 19.13 -16.29 22.66
N GLY A 185 19.04 -15.56 21.55
CA GLY A 185 19.72 -14.27 21.37
C GLY A 185 19.23 -13.18 22.33
N LYS A 186 19.97 -12.07 22.36
CA LYS A 186 19.68 -10.90 23.19
C LYS A 186 19.66 -9.64 22.34
N LEU A 187 18.88 -8.64 22.76
CA LEU A 187 18.96 -7.31 22.17
C LEU A 187 20.30 -6.65 22.52
N PRO A 188 20.87 -5.86 21.59
CA PRO A 188 22.06 -5.07 21.86
C PRO A 188 21.66 -3.88 22.73
N GLU A 189 22.52 -3.53 23.69
CA GLU A 189 22.30 -2.35 24.55
C GLU A 189 22.50 -1.03 23.79
N ARG A 190 23.33 -1.04 22.73
CA ARG A 190 23.64 0.13 21.91
C ARG A 190 23.95 -0.30 20.47
N VAL A 191 23.50 0.52 19.51
CA VAL A 191 23.86 0.43 18.08
C VAL A 191 24.04 1.83 17.52
N ASP A 192 24.83 1.96 16.45
CA ASP A 192 25.06 3.25 15.78
C ASP A 192 23.84 3.68 14.96
N THR A 193 23.08 2.71 14.44
CA THR A 193 21.86 2.98 13.65
C THR A 193 20.78 1.94 13.93
N LEU A 194 19.54 2.40 14.08
CA LEU A 194 18.37 1.55 14.27
C LEU A 194 17.38 1.73 13.12
N VAL A 195 16.92 0.62 12.55
CA VAL A 195 15.86 0.56 11.55
C VAL A 195 14.63 -0.09 12.18
N ILE A 196 13.50 0.62 12.17
CA ILE A 196 12.24 0.11 12.71
C ILE A 196 11.34 -0.34 11.54
N GLY A 197 11.19 -1.66 11.40
CA GLY A 197 10.36 -2.36 10.43
C GLY A 197 11.17 -3.13 9.37
N ALA A 198 10.99 -4.44 9.29
CA ALA A 198 11.60 -5.37 8.35
C ALA A 198 10.70 -5.62 7.11
N GLY A 199 10.22 -4.54 6.50
CA GLY A 199 9.58 -4.52 5.18
C GLY A 199 10.58 -4.24 4.04
N PHE A 200 10.08 -3.85 2.86
CA PHE A 200 10.92 -3.48 1.70
C PHE A 200 11.96 -2.43 2.07
N THR A 201 11.55 -1.34 2.73
CA THR A 201 12.45 -0.24 3.07
C THR A 201 13.51 -0.67 4.08
N GLY A 202 13.13 -1.35 5.17
CA GLY A 202 14.08 -1.74 6.20
C GLY A 202 15.05 -2.83 5.74
N ALA A 203 14.55 -3.83 5.01
CA ALA A 203 15.41 -4.86 4.42
C ALA A 203 16.35 -4.29 3.35
N SER A 204 15.87 -3.37 2.51
CA SER A 204 16.73 -2.69 1.52
C SER A 204 17.77 -1.80 2.20
N CYS A 205 17.39 -1.10 3.28
CA CYS A 205 18.33 -0.34 4.09
C CYS A 205 19.43 -1.24 4.65
N ALA A 206 19.07 -2.34 5.32
CA ALA A 206 20.03 -3.30 5.87
C ALA A 206 20.92 -3.91 4.78
N TYR A 207 20.34 -4.29 3.63
CA TYR A 207 21.08 -4.80 2.49
C TYR A 207 22.12 -3.78 2.00
N HIS A 208 21.71 -2.55 1.69
CA HIS A 208 22.65 -1.54 1.21
C HIS A 208 23.68 -1.12 2.26
N TRP A 209 23.29 -1.10 3.55
CA TRP A 209 24.19 -0.83 4.67
C TRP A 209 25.32 -1.86 4.74
N SER A 210 24.98 -3.15 4.58
CA SER A 210 25.96 -4.25 4.57
C SER A 210 26.99 -4.18 3.42
N LYS A 211 26.74 -3.35 2.40
CA LYS A 211 27.63 -3.19 1.24
C LYS A 211 28.54 -1.96 1.35
N LEU A 212 28.46 -1.18 2.43
CA LEU A 212 29.35 -0.03 2.65
C LEU A 212 30.78 -0.50 2.95
N SER A 213 31.78 0.30 2.57
CA SER A 213 33.20 -0.03 2.81
C SER A 213 33.60 0.06 4.28
N LYS A 214 32.89 0.90 5.05
CA LYS A 214 32.93 0.95 6.50
C LYS A 214 31.49 0.77 6.98
N VAL A 215 31.25 -0.25 7.79
CA VAL A 215 29.91 -0.58 8.30
C VAL A 215 29.91 -0.31 9.80
N ASP A 216 29.22 0.75 10.22
CA ASP A 216 28.88 0.96 11.63
C ASP A 216 27.70 0.04 12.01
N SER A 217 27.49 -0.23 13.30
CA SER A 217 26.51 -1.22 13.75
C SER A 217 25.07 -0.81 13.43
N LEU A 218 24.30 -1.73 12.84
CA LEU A 218 22.90 -1.54 12.48
C LEU A 218 22.03 -2.65 13.07
N ALA A 219 20.94 -2.29 13.73
CA ALA A 219 19.90 -3.24 14.11
C ALA A 219 18.59 -2.95 13.37
N VAL A 220 17.94 -4.01 12.86
CA VAL A 220 16.58 -3.97 12.33
C VAL A 220 15.64 -4.57 13.36
N LEU A 221 14.70 -3.79 13.89
CA LEU A 221 13.64 -4.27 14.79
C LEU A 221 12.31 -4.38 14.03
N ASP A 222 11.59 -5.48 14.16
CA ASP A 222 10.22 -5.59 13.65
C ASP A 222 9.31 -6.18 14.73
N MET A 223 8.08 -5.66 14.86
CA MET A 223 7.12 -6.16 15.84
C MET A 223 6.60 -7.58 15.52
N GLY A 224 6.78 -8.06 14.29
CA GLY A 224 6.44 -9.39 13.83
C GLY A 224 7.61 -10.05 13.11
N ASP A 225 7.29 -11.03 12.26
CA ASP A 225 8.28 -11.64 11.38
C ASP A 225 8.44 -10.80 10.08
N PRO A 226 9.62 -10.85 9.40
CA PRO A 226 9.87 -10.01 8.23
C PRO A 226 8.85 -10.21 7.12
N ALA A 227 8.51 -9.11 6.44
CA ALA A 227 7.52 -9.03 5.37
C ALA A 227 6.05 -9.31 5.74
N THR A 228 5.70 -9.63 6.99
CA THR A 228 4.30 -9.98 7.35
C THR A 228 3.28 -8.84 7.16
N GLY A 229 3.75 -7.60 7.15
CA GLY A 229 2.95 -6.41 6.87
C GLY A 229 2.75 -6.15 5.38
N ALA A 230 2.70 -4.87 5.03
CA ALA A 230 2.54 -4.36 3.68
C ALA A 230 3.43 -5.01 2.60
N SER A 231 4.71 -5.21 2.93
CA SER A 231 5.69 -5.62 1.93
C SER A 231 5.52 -7.04 1.44
N GLY A 232 5.02 -7.98 2.26
CA GLY A 232 4.72 -9.36 1.82
C GLY A 232 3.25 -9.59 1.44
N ARG A 233 2.45 -8.52 1.34
CA ARG A 233 1.00 -8.59 1.06
C ARG A 233 0.58 -7.83 -0.21
N ASN A 234 1.51 -7.26 -0.96
CA ASN A 234 1.21 -6.56 -2.22
C ASN A 234 1.15 -7.53 -3.41
N GLU A 235 0.88 -6.99 -4.60
CA GLU A 235 0.75 -7.77 -5.85
C GLU A 235 2.09 -8.31 -6.39
N GLY A 236 3.23 -7.85 -5.87
CA GLY A 236 4.55 -8.27 -6.35
C GLY A 236 4.95 -7.64 -7.69
N VAL A 237 4.33 -6.53 -8.10
CA VAL A 237 4.59 -5.88 -9.39
C VAL A 237 5.54 -4.69 -9.24
N VAL A 238 6.56 -4.63 -10.09
CA VAL A 238 7.43 -3.48 -10.31
C VAL A 238 6.90 -2.71 -11.50
N VAL A 239 6.16 -1.63 -11.22
CA VAL A 239 5.56 -0.77 -12.25
C VAL A 239 6.49 0.40 -12.57
N MET A 240 6.57 0.80 -13.85
CA MET A 240 7.36 1.96 -14.30
C MET A 240 6.53 3.05 -14.99
N GLY A 241 6.84 3.35 -16.26
CA GLY A 241 6.40 4.57 -16.96
C GLY A 241 4.90 4.82 -17.03
N ARG A 242 4.07 3.78 -16.80
CA ARG A 242 2.62 3.85 -16.73
C ARG A 242 2.09 5.02 -15.90
N TYR A 243 2.67 5.25 -14.71
CA TYR A 243 2.10 6.23 -13.78
C TYR A 243 2.49 7.68 -14.09
N ALA A 244 3.24 7.95 -15.17
CA ALA A 244 3.66 9.30 -15.52
C ALA A 244 2.46 10.26 -15.64
N ALA A 245 1.42 9.90 -16.39
CA ALA A 245 0.22 10.73 -16.55
C ALA A 245 -0.54 10.89 -15.23
N MET A 246 -0.71 9.80 -14.47
CA MET A 246 -1.35 9.84 -13.14
C MET A 246 -0.63 10.81 -12.20
N VAL A 247 0.71 10.79 -12.16
CA VAL A 247 1.51 11.68 -11.31
C VAL A 247 1.30 13.14 -11.73
N ARG A 248 1.33 13.45 -13.02
CA ARG A 248 1.02 14.80 -13.52
C ARG A 248 -0.36 15.25 -13.06
N ASP A 249 -1.38 14.41 -13.27
CA ASP A 249 -2.78 14.74 -13.01
C ASP A 249 -3.10 14.84 -11.52
N THR A 250 -2.35 14.13 -10.68
CA THR A 250 -2.45 14.22 -9.21
C THR A 250 -1.73 15.45 -8.67
N VAL A 251 -0.52 15.72 -9.16
CA VAL A 251 0.30 16.84 -8.68
C VAL A 251 -0.27 18.19 -9.14
N ARG A 252 -0.79 18.27 -10.37
CA ARG A 252 -1.27 19.53 -10.94
C ARG A 252 -2.28 20.28 -10.06
N PRO A 253 -3.42 19.69 -9.63
CA PRO A 253 -4.40 20.40 -8.81
C PRO A 253 -3.84 20.77 -7.43
N TYR A 254 -2.94 19.94 -6.88
CA TYR A 254 -2.28 20.29 -5.62
C TYR A 254 -1.46 21.57 -5.73
N LEU A 255 -0.74 21.77 -6.85
CA LEU A 255 0.06 22.96 -7.08
C LEU A 255 -0.78 24.26 -7.09
N ASP A 256 -2.08 24.20 -7.39
CA ASP A 256 -2.94 25.38 -7.27
C ASP A 256 -3.11 25.85 -5.82
N SER A 257 -2.99 24.93 -4.85
CA SER A 257 -3.12 25.25 -3.42
C SER A 257 -1.80 25.75 -2.81
N VAL A 258 -0.66 25.17 -3.21
CA VAL A 258 0.65 25.42 -2.57
C VAL A 258 1.61 26.32 -3.37
N ARG A 259 1.37 26.52 -4.67
CA ARG A 259 2.21 27.35 -5.55
C ARG A 259 1.43 28.48 -6.20
N LYS A 260 0.72 29.25 -5.36
CA LYS A 260 -0.08 30.42 -5.78
C LYS A 260 0.77 31.52 -6.44
N ASP A 261 2.07 31.51 -6.19
CA ASP A 261 3.09 32.37 -6.78
C ASP A 261 3.34 32.12 -8.28
N LEU A 262 3.00 30.93 -8.78
CA LEU A 262 3.20 30.54 -10.19
C LEU A 262 1.99 30.81 -11.08
N SER A 263 2.20 31.03 -12.38
CA SER A 263 1.12 31.04 -13.36
C SER A 263 0.51 29.64 -13.54
N ALA A 264 -0.66 29.55 -14.18
CA ALA A 264 -1.30 28.27 -14.47
C ALA A 264 -0.43 27.39 -15.40
N ASP A 265 0.28 28.01 -16.34
CA ASP A 265 1.18 27.33 -17.28
C ASP A 265 2.44 26.83 -16.56
N ASP A 266 3.04 27.65 -15.70
CA ASP A 266 4.21 27.25 -14.89
C ASP A 266 3.91 26.06 -13.98
N ARG A 267 2.73 26.05 -13.34
CA ARG A 267 2.30 24.91 -12.51
C ARG A 267 2.08 23.66 -13.35
N SER A 268 1.60 23.80 -14.58
CA SER A 268 1.41 22.68 -15.51
C SER A 268 2.75 22.11 -16.01
N GLN A 269 3.71 22.99 -16.29
CA GLN A 269 5.07 22.60 -16.59
C GLN A 269 5.73 21.90 -15.40
N LEU A 270 5.56 22.44 -14.19
CA LEU A 270 6.10 21.84 -12.96
C LEU A 270 5.51 20.44 -12.70
N ALA A 271 4.21 20.26 -12.85
CA ALA A 271 3.57 18.94 -12.74
C ALA A 271 4.16 17.93 -13.75
N THR A 272 4.44 18.38 -14.97
CA THR A 272 5.10 17.57 -16.01
C THR A 272 6.54 17.20 -15.62
N GLN A 273 7.28 18.13 -15.02
CA GLN A 273 8.63 17.88 -14.50
C GLN A 273 8.61 16.83 -13.37
N PHE A 274 7.67 16.94 -12.43
CA PHE A 274 7.47 15.94 -11.37
C PHE A 274 7.20 14.55 -11.96
N ALA A 275 6.27 14.44 -12.91
CA ALA A 275 5.96 13.19 -13.60
C ALA A 275 7.18 12.59 -14.32
N THR A 276 7.98 13.45 -14.96
CA THR A 276 9.21 13.04 -15.67
C THR A 276 10.25 12.47 -14.71
N VAL A 277 10.50 13.15 -13.59
CA VAL A 277 11.45 12.70 -12.56
C VAL A 277 10.97 11.41 -11.91
N TYR A 278 9.67 11.31 -11.60
CA TYR A 278 9.06 10.10 -11.07
C TYR A 278 9.25 8.91 -12.01
N ALA A 279 8.92 9.07 -13.29
CA ALA A 279 9.06 8.00 -14.27
C ALA A 279 10.51 7.52 -14.39
N ARG A 280 11.48 8.45 -14.48
CA ARG A 280 12.92 8.13 -14.49
C ARG A 280 13.36 7.37 -13.24
N ALA A 281 12.89 7.78 -12.06
CA ALA A 281 13.18 7.09 -10.82
C ALA A 281 12.58 5.66 -10.82
N ALA A 282 11.38 5.48 -11.37
CA ALA A 282 10.74 4.17 -11.46
C ALA A 282 11.51 3.21 -12.39
N TYR A 283 11.98 3.68 -13.56
CA TYR A 283 12.86 2.88 -14.43
C TYR A 283 14.16 2.51 -13.74
N ARG A 284 14.84 3.49 -13.12
CA ARG A 284 16.08 3.22 -12.38
C ARG A 284 15.86 2.21 -11.25
N ASN A 285 14.74 2.31 -10.54
CA ASN A 285 14.37 1.36 -9.49
C ASN A 285 14.20 -0.06 -10.08
N ALA A 286 13.48 -0.19 -11.19
CA ALA A 286 13.30 -1.48 -11.85
C ALA A 286 14.63 -2.13 -12.25
N ASP A 287 15.56 -1.34 -12.79
CA ASP A 287 16.90 -1.82 -13.18
C ASP A 287 17.76 -2.20 -11.97
N LEU A 288 17.67 -1.44 -10.89
CA LEU A 288 18.35 -1.76 -9.63
C LEU A 288 17.85 -3.07 -9.03
N VAL A 289 16.53 -3.31 -9.07
CA VAL A 289 15.95 -4.58 -8.63
C VAL A 289 16.48 -5.73 -9.50
N GLU A 290 16.40 -5.62 -10.82
CA GLU A 290 16.90 -6.66 -11.73
C GLU A 290 18.39 -6.94 -11.53
N ALA A 291 19.21 -5.89 -11.44
CA ALA A 291 20.65 -6.00 -11.21
C ALA A 291 20.97 -6.66 -9.87
N THR A 292 20.22 -6.34 -8.82
CA THR A 292 20.38 -6.93 -7.48
C THR A 292 20.03 -8.41 -7.50
N VAL A 293 18.88 -8.78 -8.08
CA VAL A 293 18.46 -10.18 -8.21
C VAL A 293 19.52 -10.99 -8.96
N LYS A 294 20.02 -10.49 -10.10
CA LYS A 294 21.05 -11.17 -10.90
C LYS A 294 22.38 -11.29 -10.16
N LYS A 295 22.84 -10.19 -9.56
CA LYS A 295 24.15 -10.13 -8.89
C LYS A 295 24.22 -11.04 -7.68
N GLU A 296 23.19 -11.01 -6.84
CA GLU A 296 23.18 -11.74 -5.57
C GLU A 296 22.50 -13.12 -5.69
N ALA A 297 22.01 -13.46 -6.90
CA ALA A 297 21.28 -14.68 -7.21
C ALA A 297 20.06 -14.90 -6.28
N PHE A 298 19.20 -13.88 -6.18
CA PHE A 298 18.01 -13.96 -5.32
C PHE A 298 16.95 -14.89 -5.90
N ASP A 299 16.55 -15.87 -5.10
CA ASP A 299 15.42 -16.75 -5.37
C ASP A 299 14.12 -16.07 -4.91
N CYS A 300 13.61 -15.17 -5.74
CA CYS A 300 12.38 -14.43 -5.46
C CYS A 300 11.45 -14.38 -6.69
N ASP A 301 11.49 -15.40 -7.54
CA ASP A 301 10.61 -15.55 -8.71
C ASP A 301 10.55 -14.29 -9.60
N TYR A 302 11.69 -13.62 -9.77
CA TYR A 302 11.76 -12.39 -10.54
C TYR A 302 11.58 -12.67 -12.04
N ALA A 303 10.66 -11.96 -12.68
CA ALA A 303 10.45 -12.01 -14.12
C ALA A 303 10.08 -10.63 -14.68
N ARG A 304 10.77 -10.20 -15.74
CA ARG A 304 10.51 -8.93 -16.43
C ARG A 304 9.73 -9.18 -17.71
N ASN A 305 8.46 -9.53 -17.56
CA ASN A 305 7.57 -9.98 -18.65
C ASN A 305 6.52 -8.93 -19.07
N GLY A 306 6.60 -7.72 -18.53
CA GLY A 306 5.63 -6.67 -18.74
C GLY A 306 4.35 -6.85 -17.92
N TRP A 307 3.45 -5.87 -18.03
CA TRP A 307 2.20 -5.84 -17.30
C TRP A 307 1.07 -5.28 -18.17
N ILE A 308 0.01 -6.08 -18.32
CA ILE A 308 -1.20 -5.73 -19.09
C ILE A 308 -2.29 -5.27 -18.12
N GLN A 309 -2.92 -4.15 -18.43
CA GLN A 309 -4.07 -3.62 -17.70
C GLN A 309 -5.28 -3.51 -18.63
N ALA A 310 -6.34 -4.27 -18.34
CA ALA A 310 -7.62 -4.09 -19.02
C ALA A 310 -8.15 -2.66 -18.85
N ARG A 311 -8.73 -2.12 -19.91
CA ARG A 311 -9.33 -0.78 -19.97
C ARG A 311 -10.67 -0.93 -20.68
N GLU A 312 -11.73 -0.40 -20.09
CA GLU A 312 -13.07 -0.45 -20.68
C GLU A 312 -13.23 0.64 -21.75
N ALA A 313 -14.35 0.64 -22.48
CA ALA A 313 -14.64 1.64 -23.51
C ALA A 313 -14.56 3.08 -22.98
N GLU A 314 -15.03 3.34 -21.76
CA GLU A 314 -14.98 4.68 -21.13
C GLU A 314 -13.56 5.15 -20.78
N ASP A 315 -12.60 4.22 -20.73
CA ASP A 315 -11.22 4.44 -20.32
C ASP A 315 -10.26 4.71 -21.50
N GLN A 316 -10.72 4.53 -22.75
CA GLN A 316 -9.87 4.52 -23.95
C GLN A 316 -9.27 5.89 -24.27
N GLU A 317 -10.02 6.97 -24.10
CA GLU A 317 -9.50 8.34 -24.29
C GLU A 317 -8.39 8.65 -23.28
N ALA A 318 -8.61 8.30 -22.00
CA ALA A 318 -7.62 8.46 -20.95
C ALA A 318 -6.37 7.58 -21.20
N LEU A 319 -6.56 6.35 -21.71
CA LEU A 319 -5.44 5.49 -22.11
C LEU A 319 -4.61 6.16 -23.21
N ALA A 320 -5.25 6.60 -24.31
CA ALA A 320 -4.55 7.24 -25.42
C ALA A 320 -3.77 8.49 -24.98
N ALA A 321 -4.39 9.36 -24.17
CA ALA A 321 -3.74 10.54 -23.62
C ALA A 321 -2.56 10.19 -22.69
N SER A 322 -2.68 9.12 -21.91
CA SER A 322 -1.60 8.66 -21.04
C SER A 322 -0.41 8.08 -21.80
N VAL A 323 -0.65 7.36 -22.90
CA VAL A 323 0.38 6.83 -23.80
C VAL A 323 1.12 7.98 -24.50
N GLU A 324 0.39 8.93 -25.06
CA GLU A 324 0.98 10.11 -25.70
C GLU A 324 1.82 10.94 -24.71
N PHE A 325 1.31 11.14 -23.49
CA PHE A 325 2.08 11.81 -22.45
C PHE A 325 3.35 11.03 -22.08
N GLY A 326 3.25 9.70 -21.92
CA GLY A 326 4.39 8.83 -21.67
C GLY A 326 5.48 8.99 -22.73
N GLN A 327 5.10 8.99 -24.01
CA GLN A 327 6.03 9.23 -25.12
C GLN A 327 6.75 10.59 -25.01
N ARG A 328 6.02 11.66 -24.68
CA ARG A 328 6.59 13.02 -24.54
C ARG A 328 7.61 13.13 -23.40
N VAL A 329 7.41 12.43 -22.29
CA VAL A 329 8.30 12.52 -21.11
C VAL A 329 9.38 11.44 -21.05
N GLY A 330 9.53 10.64 -22.11
CA GLY A 330 10.53 9.56 -22.18
C GLY A 330 10.12 8.29 -21.41
N ALA A 331 8.83 8.13 -21.12
CA ALA A 331 8.22 6.94 -20.53
C ALA A 331 7.48 6.10 -21.59
N ALA A 332 8.11 5.91 -22.75
CA ALA A 332 7.51 5.29 -23.94
C ALA A 332 7.26 3.76 -23.80
N ASP A 333 7.70 3.16 -22.69
CA ASP A 333 7.35 1.77 -22.33
C ASP A 333 5.84 1.57 -22.13
N TRP A 334 5.13 2.63 -21.75
CA TRP A 334 3.68 2.58 -21.60
C TRP A 334 3.00 2.76 -22.96
N THR A 335 2.28 1.73 -23.39
CA THR A 335 1.64 1.61 -24.70
C THR A 335 0.24 0.99 -24.56
N ALA A 336 -0.45 0.79 -25.68
CA ALA A 336 -1.72 0.06 -25.78
C ALA A 336 -1.54 -1.21 -26.64
N LEU A 337 -2.21 -2.29 -26.24
CA LEU A 337 -2.27 -3.54 -26.99
C LEU A 337 -3.69 -3.80 -27.50
N PRO A 338 -3.86 -4.19 -28.78
CA PRO A 338 -5.16 -4.63 -29.27
C PRO A 338 -5.57 -5.98 -28.65
N PRO A 339 -6.88 -6.30 -28.60
CA PRO A 339 -7.40 -7.51 -27.96
C PRO A 339 -6.73 -8.83 -28.37
N ASP A 340 -6.39 -9.00 -29.65
CA ASP A 340 -5.73 -10.21 -30.16
C ASP A 340 -4.33 -10.40 -29.56
N GLN A 341 -3.58 -9.31 -29.36
CA GLN A 341 -2.27 -9.34 -28.72
C GLN A 341 -2.37 -9.53 -27.21
N VAL A 342 -3.40 -8.97 -26.57
CA VAL A 342 -3.68 -9.19 -25.14
C VAL A 342 -3.93 -10.67 -24.87
N LEU A 343 -4.76 -11.31 -25.70
CA LEU A 343 -5.00 -12.75 -25.61
C LEU A 343 -3.73 -13.55 -25.85
N LYS A 344 -2.96 -13.20 -26.89
CA LYS A 344 -1.74 -13.91 -27.26
C LYS A 344 -0.65 -13.83 -26.20
N LEU A 345 -0.46 -12.66 -25.57
CA LEU A 345 0.63 -12.42 -24.62
C LEU A 345 0.25 -12.76 -23.18
N GLY A 346 -0.94 -12.34 -22.74
CA GLY A 346 -1.39 -12.44 -21.35
C GLY A 346 -2.45 -13.50 -21.09
N GLY A 347 -3.03 -14.10 -22.13
CA GLY A 347 -4.16 -15.03 -21.99
C GLY A 347 -5.47 -14.37 -21.57
N MET A 348 -5.52 -13.03 -21.48
CA MET A 348 -6.72 -12.29 -21.11
C MET A 348 -7.61 -12.07 -22.34
N SER A 349 -8.93 -12.22 -22.17
CA SER A 349 -9.91 -11.80 -23.17
C SER A 349 -10.43 -10.41 -22.79
N VAL A 350 -10.35 -9.47 -23.73
CA VAL A 350 -10.83 -8.09 -23.56
C VAL A 350 -11.55 -7.66 -24.84
N ASP A 351 -12.50 -6.73 -24.72
CA ASP A 351 -13.23 -6.20 -25.87
C ASP A 351 -12.51 -4.99 -26.50
N ASP A 352 -11.84 -4.20 -25.66
CA ASP A 352 -11.14 -2.97 -26.04
C ASP A 352 -9.62 -3.08 -25.84
N PRO A 353 -8.82 -2.21 -26.48
CA PRO A 353 -7.39 -2.15 -26.24
C PRO A 353 -7.03 -1.99 -24.76
N ALA A 354 -6.05 -2.76 -24.32
CA ALA A 354 -5.53 -2.74 -22.95
C ALA A 354 -4.27 -1.86 -22.86
N GLY A 355 -4.03 -1.26 -21.70
CA GLY A 355 -2.74 -0.63 -21.42
C GLY A 355 -1.66 -1.68 -21.20
N PHE A 356 -0.42 -1.38 -21.61
CA PHE A 356 0.70 -2.30 -21.49
C PHE A 356 1.99 -1.57 -21.12
N SER A 357 2.63 -1.98 -20.02
CA SER A 357 3.98 -1.57 -19.66
C SER A 357 4.93 -2.72 -19.95
N GLN A 358 5.76 -2.59 -20.98
CA GLN A 358 6.55 -3.71 -21.52
C GLN A 358 7.66 -4.17 -20.57
N ALA A 359 8.28 -3.23 -19.87
CA ALA A 359 9.45 -3.46 -19.04
C ALA A 359 9.08 -3.67 -17.56
N SER A 360 7.78 -3.62 -17.21
CA SER A 360 7.31 -4.01 -15.89
C SER A 360 7.76 -5.42 -15.53
N ALA A 361 7.98 -5.65 -14.23
CA ALA A 361 8.42 -6.94 -13.72
C ALA A 361 7.53 -7.40 -12.58
N THR A 362 7.63 -8.68 -12.25
CA THR A 362 7.02 -9.28 -11.06
C THR A 362 8.08 -9.99 -10.24
N PHE A 363 7.86 -10.08 -8.93
CA PHE A 363 8.64 -10.92 -8.03
C PHE A 363 7.77 -11.41 -6.88
N HIS A 364 8.20 -12.46 -6.21
CA HIS A 364 7.63 -12.90 -4.95
C HIS A 364 8.02 -11.94 -3.82
N PRO A 365 7.07 -11.17 -3.25
CA PRO A 365 7.42 -10.00 -2.46
C PRO A 365 7.97 -10.31 -1.07
N ALA A 366 7.53 -11.39 -0.42
CA ALA A 366 8.12 -11.78 0.86
C ALA A 366 9.56 -12.32 0.69
N ARG A 367 9.79 -13.24 -0.26
CA ARG A 367 11.12 -13.71 -0.65
C ARG A 367 12.09 -12.57 -0.98
N TRP A 368 11.67 -11.53 -1.70
CA TRP A 368 12.53 -10.35 -1.94
C TRP A 368 13.04 -9.69 -0.64
N VAL A 369 12.18 -9.56 0.38
CA VAL A 369 12.59 -9.08 1.72
C VAL A 369 13.54 -10.07 2.37
N TRP A 370 13.20 -11.36 2.35
CA TRP A 370 13.98 -12.41 3.02
C TRP A 370 15.37 -12.58 2.41
N CYS A 371 15.51 -12.52 1.09
CA CYS A 371 16.80 -12.59 0.40
C CYS A 371 17.69 -11.39 0.75
N GLN A 372 17.13 -10.17 0.80
CA GLN A 372 17.88 -8.98 1.20
C GLN A 372 18.38 -9.08 2.64
N LEU A 373 17.51 -9.49 3.57
CA LEU A 373 17.91 -9.71 4.97
C LEU A 373 18.95 -10.83 5.09
N GLN A 374 18.80 -11.91 4.33
CA GLN A 374 19.77 -13.00 4.33
C GLN A 374 21.16 -12.53 3.88
N GLN A 375 21.25 -11.67 2.86
CA GLN A 375 22.53 -11.09 2.48
C GLN A 375 23.04 -10.08 3.50
N ALA A 376 22.17 -9.24 4.05
CA ALA A 376 22.55 -8.24 5.03
C ALA A 376 23.16 -8.88 6.29
N LEU A 377 22.55 -9.96 6.77
CA LEU A 377 22.97 -10.70 7.96
C LEU A 377 24.28 -11.49 7.80
N ARG A 378 24.89 -11.51 6.61
CA ARG A 378 26.27 -12.01 6.43
C ARG A 378 27.31 -11.01 6.95
N CYS A 379 26.92 -9.75 7.15
CA CYS A 379 27.74 -8.72 7.77
C CYS A 379 27.52 -8.75 9.28
N GLU A 380 28.58 -8.98 10.06
CA GLU A 380 28.51 -9.09 11.53
C GLU A 380 27.97 -7.82 12.21
N GLN A 381 28.08 -6.67 11.55
CA GLN A 381 27.61 -5.38 12.05
C GLN A 381 26.10 -5.18 11.86
N VAL A 382 25.41 -6.07 11.12
CA VAL A 382 23.97 -5.99 10.88
C VAL A 382 23.24 -7.06 11.69
N GLY A 383 22.35 -6.64 12.58
CA GLY A 383 21.47 -7.52 13.36
C GLY A 383 20.01 -7.40 12.95
N LEU A 384 19.25 -8.49 13.10
CA LEU A 384 17.79 -8.52 12.92
C LEU A 384 17.14 -9.05 14.21
N TYR A 385 16.11 -8.34 14.65
CA TYR A 385 15.34 -8.64 15.86
C TYR A 385 13.85 -8.55 15.54
N THR A 386 13.30 -9.71 15.20
CA THR A 386 11.89 -9.91 14.87
C THR A 386 11.06 -10.00 16.14
N ARG A 387 9.74 -9.90 16.04
CA ARG A 387 8.82 -9.99 17.20
C ARG A 387 9.20 -9.07 18.36
N THR A 388 9.87 -7.97 18.03
CA THR A 388 10.40 -6.95 18.94
C THR A 388 9.71 -5.65 18.60
N LYS A 389 8.60 -5.40 19.29
CA LYS A 389 7.84 -4.17 19.10
C LYS A 389 8.56 -3.05 19.82
N VAL A 390 9.17 -2.14 19.05
CA VAL A 390 9.44 -0.80 19.55
C VAL A 390 8.11 -0.22 20.00
N THR A 391 8.06 0.32 21.21
CA THR A 391 6.99 1.07 21.85
C THR A 391 7.31 2.56 21.77
N ARG A 392 8.48 2.98 22.25
CA ARG A 392 8.84 4.39 22.33
C ARG A 392 10.18 4.71 21.69
N VAL A 393 10.29 5.95 21.21
CA VAL A 393 11.56 6.57 20.84
C VAL A 393 11.63 7.91 21.57
N GLU A 394 12.64 8.07 22.42
CA GLU A 394 12.93 9.30 23.15
C GLU A 394 14.28 9.83 22.69
N SER A 395 14.40 11.13 22.47
CA SER A 395 15.70 11.76 22.17
C SER A 395 16.38 12.19 23.46
N ASP A 396 17.69 11.99 23.55
CA ASP A 396 18.55 12.52 24.61
C ASP A 396 19.77 13.25 24.00
N ASP A 397 20.67 13.75 24.86
CA ASP A 397 21.87 14.48 24.42
C ASP A 397 22.91 13.60 23.70
N GLU A 398 22.82 12.27 23.86
CA GLU A 398 23.76 11.29 23.29
C GLU A 398 23.19 10.57 22.04
N GLY A 399 21.88 10.68 21.78
CA GLY A 399 21.20 10.04 20.66
C GLY A 399 19.71 9.78 20.91
N TYR A 400 19.30 8.52 20.73
CA TYR A 400 17.91 8.07 20.89
C TYR A 400 17.82 6.85 21.81
N LEU A 401 17.02 6.95 22.86
CA LEU A 401 16.59 5.81 23.66
C LEU A 401 15.37 5.17 22.99
N VAL A 402 15.48 3.87 22.67
CA VAL A 402 14.41 3.12 22.03
C VAL A 402 13.96 2.00 22.97
N ILE A 403 12.66 1.95 23.23
CA ILE A 403 12.02 1.06 24.21
C ILE A 403 11.11 0.08 23.48
#